data_AF-A0A285VEF9-F1
#
_entry.id   AF-A0A285VEF9-F1
#
_cell.length_a   1.000
_cell.length_b   1.000
_cell.length_c   1.000
_cell.angle_alpha   90.00
_cell.angle_beta   90.00
_cell.angle_gamma   90.00
#
_symmetry.space_group_name_H-M   'P 1'
#
loop_
_entity.id
_entity.type
_entity.pdbx_description
1 polymer ?
#
loop_
_entity_poly.entity_id
_entity_poly.type
_entity_poly.pdbx_seq_one_letter_code
_entity_poly.pdbx_strand_id
1 'polypeptide(L)'
;MRERLLHAPAWVLGLVNGSLFGLFWVAWTRYGESGSWTAAVVQGALMGLFFGAVMGRVQHRQQRGVREVAARSPGGLSKRVRRAALRGPAPAEPALREAAHGLVLAQLTQLDRQRRWGPTVFALVAALSVFLAVTDSPWWWLAVGAWTAAAFGHPWLRRRLRRRAALLRAHPGPETEVGASA
;
A
#
# COMPACT_ATOMS: atom_id res chain seq x y z
N MET A 1 9.42 11.22 10.86
CA MET A 1 8.91 9.89 11.28
C MET A 1 8.81 8.88 10.12
N ARG A 2 8.23 9.25 8.96
CA ARG A 2 7.98 8.33 7.84
C ARG A 2 9.22 7.70 7.19
N GLU A 3 10.34 8.43 7.09
CA GLU A 3 11.61 7.86 6.59
C GLU A 3 12.20 6.83 7.55
N ARG A 4 12.11 7.04 8.87
CA ARG A 4 12.56 6.06 9.86
C ARG A 4 11.79 4.73 9.74
N LEU A 5 10.48 4.79 9.46
CA LEU A 5 9.67 3.59 9.25
C LEU A 5 9.99 2.85 7.94
N LEU A 6 10.47 3.55 6.92
CA LEU A 6 10.88 2.91 5.66
C LEU A 6 12.11 2.04 5.83
N HIS A 7 12.99 2.35 6.78
CA HIS A 7 14.18 1.55 7.11
C HIS A 7 13.96 0.62 8.30
N ALA A 8 12.78 0.63 8.91
CA ALA A 8 12.50 -0.19 10.08
C ALA A 8 12.58 -1.70 9.75
N PRO A 9 13.13 -2.51 10.67
CA PRO A 9 13.05 -3.97 10.57
C PRO A 9 11.61 -4.46 10.45
N ALA A 10 11.42 -5.62 9.81
CA ALA A 10 10.10 -6.23 9.66
C ALA A 10 9.37 -6.43 11.00
N TRP A 11 10.10 -6.74 12.07
CA TRP A 11 9.54 -6.93 13.40
C TRP A 11 8.98 -5.64 14.00
N VAL A 12 9.59 -4.47 13.74
CA VAL A 12 9.07 -3.18 14.21
C VAL A 12 7.75 -2.86 13.53
N LEU A 13 7.67 -3.05 12.20
CA LEU A 13 6.42 -2.88 11.46
C LEU A 13 5.35 -3.85 11.93
N GLY A 14 5.74 -5.10 12.22
CA GLY A 14 4.83 -6.10 12.79
C GLY A 14 4.29 -5.70 14.15
N LEU A 15 5.15 -5.23 15.07
CA LEU A 15 4.73 -4.76 16.39
C LEU A 15 3.81 -3.54 16.30
N VAL A 16 4.13 -2.56 15.46
CA VAL A 16 3.30 -1.35 15.32
C VAL A 16 1.92 -1.67 14.73
N ASN A 17 1.87 -2.47 13.66
CA ASN A 17 0.58 -2.84 13.06
C ASN A 17 -0.20 -3.80 13.98
N GLY A 18 0.50 -4.76 14.60
CA GLY A 18 -0.09 -5.74 15.49
C GLY A 18 -0.65 -5.12 16.77
N SER A 19 0.05 -4.15 17.36
CA SER A 19 -0.45 -3.45 18.55
C SER A 19 -1.65 -2.57 18.22
N LEU A 20 -1.62 -1.81 17.11
CA LEU A 20 -2.78 -1.03 16.66
C LEU A 20 -3.99 -1.93 16.38
N PHE A 21 -3.78 -3.05 15.70
CA PHE A 21 -4.85 -4.01 15.42
C PHE A 21 -5.36 -4.68 16.69
N GLY A 22 -4.48 -5.09 17.60
CA GLY A 22 -4.86 -5.69 18.87
C GLY A 22 -5.64 -4.73 19.75
N LEU A 23 -5.20 -3.47 19.88
CA LEU A 23 -5.93 -2.43 20.61
C LEU A 23 -7.30 -2.16 20.00
N PHE A 24 -7.37 -2.07 18.67
CA PHE A 24 -8.64 -1.98 17.95
C PHE A 24 -9.54 -3.17 18.28
N TRP A 25 -9.01 -4.40 18.29
CA TRP A 25 -9.78 -5.61 18.61
C TRP A 25 -10.27 -5.64 20.06
N VAL A 26 -9.45 -5.21 21.02
CA VAL A 26 -9.86 -5.08 22.43
C VAL A 26 -11.00 -4.09 22.57
N ALA A 27 -10.88 -2.91 21.95
CA ALA A 27 -11.94 -1.91 21.97
C ALA A 27 -13.22 -2.45 21.31
N TRP A 28 -13.07 -3.08 20.15
CA TRP A 28 -14.16 -3.69 19.40
C TRP A 28 -14.95 -4.69 20.26
N THR A 29 -14.27 -5.71 20.79
CA THR A 29 -14.89 -6.76 21.60
C THR A 29 -15.48 -6.20 22.90
N ARG A 30 -14.82 -5.22 23.52
CA ARG A 30 -15.31 -4.62 24.75
C ARG A 30 -16.58 -3.80 24.58
N TYR A 31 -16.71 -3.05 23.48
CA TYR A 31 -17.86 -2.18 23.24
C TYR A 31 -18.98 -2.88 22.45
N GLY A 32 -18.66 -3.91 21.66
CA GLY A 32 -19.64 -4.69 20.91
C GLY A 32 -20.27 -5.83 21.71
N GLU A 33 -19.53 -6.42 22.66
CA GLU A 33 -19.98 -7.55 23.46
C GLU A 33 -19.84 -7.23 24.95
N SER A 34 -20.80 -7.66 25.77
CA SER A 34 -20.73 -7.51 27.24
C SER A 34 -19.79 -8.53 27.90
N GLY A 35 -18.64 -8.79 27.27
CA GLY A 35 -17.66 -9.79 27.68
C GLY A 35 -16.69 -9.32 28.77
N SER A 36 -15.92 -10.27 29.32
CA SER A 36 -14.84 -9.98 30.30
C SER A 36 -13.70 -9.19 29.65
N TRP A 37 -13.22 -8.15 30.35
CA TRP A 37 -12.03 -7.39 29.95
C TRP A 37 -10.81 -8.28 29.74
N THR A 38 -10.63 -9.31 30.58
CA THR A 38 -9.50 -10.24 30.47
C THR A 38 -9.56 -11.02 29.16
N ALA A 39 -10.76 -11.50 28.79
CA ALA A 39 -10.95 -12.23 27.53
C ALA A 39 -10.68 -11.33 26.32
N ALA A 40 -11.20 -10.10 26.33
CA ALA A 40 -10.95 -9.11 25.27
C ALA A 40 -9.45 -8.82 25.10
N VAL A 41 -8.73 -8.56 26.20
CA VAL A 41 -7.28 -8.30 26.18
C VAL A 41 -6.49 -9.50 25.65
N VAL A 42 -6.79 -10.71 26.12
CA VAL A 42 -6.09 -11.92 25.68
C VAL A 42 -6.34 -12.17 24.18
N GLN A 43 -7.59 -12.10 23.72
CA GLN A 43 -7.92 -12.27 22.31
C GLN A 43 -7.28 -11.19 21.44
N GLY A 44 -7.35 -9.92 21.85
CA GLY A 44 -6.73 -8.81 21.14
C GLY A 44 -5.21 -8.94 21.06
N ALA A 45 -4.55 -9.40 22.11
CA ALA A 45 -3.12 -9.67 22.11
C ALA A 45 -2.75 -10.80 21.13
N LEU A 46 -3.48 -11.92 21.16
CA LEU A 46 -3.25 -13.05 20.25
C LEU A 46 -3.47 -12.66 18.79
N MET A 47 -4.59 -11.98 18.50
CA MET A 47 -4.92 -11.51 17.16
C MET A 47 -3.95 -10.43 16.66
N GLY A 48 -3.57 -9.50 17.53
CA GLY A 48 -2.57 -8.48 17.25
C GLY A 48 -1.21 -9.08 16.93
N LEU A 49 -0.74 -10.07 17.70
CA LEU A 49 0.52 -10.76 17.45
C LEU A 49 0.49 -11.51 16.12
N PHE A 50 -0.56 -12.29 15.86
CA PHE A 50 -0.74 -13.03 14.61
C PHE A 50 -0.77 -12.09 13.40
N PHE A 51 -1.62 -11.06 13.45
CA PHE A 51 -1.76 -10.07 12.40
C PHE A 51 -0.45 -9.32 12.17
N GLY A 52 0.22 -8.89 13.24
CA GLY A 52 1.51 -8.21 13.19
C GLY A 52 2.60 -9.07 12.53
N ALA A 53 2.69 -10.35 12.87
CA ALA A 53 3.66 -11.26 12.29
C ALA A 53 3.44 -11.46 10.78
N VAL A 54 2.20 -11.70 10.36
CA VAL A 54 1.84 -11.90 8.95
C VAL A 54 2.03 -10.61 8.15
N MET A 55 1.40 -9.52 8.61
CA MET A 55 1.41 -8.25 7.90
C MET A 55 2.77 -7.58 7.91
N GLY A 56 3.55 -7.69 8.99
CA GLY A 56 4.93 -7.19 9.05
C GLY A 56 5.81 -7.83 7.97
N ARG A 57 5.72 -9.15 7.79
CA ARG A 57 6.46 -9.87 6.74
C ARG A 57 5.99 -9.48 5.34
N VAL A 58 4.68 -9.39 5.14
CA VAL A 58 4.08 -8.98 3.86
C VAL A 58 4.52 -7.55 3.50
N GLN A 59 4.40 -6.61 4.44
CA GLN A 59 4.77 -5.21 4.23
C GLN A 59 6.27 -5.04 4.01
N HIS A 60 7.11 -5.79 4.73
CA HIS A 60 8.56 -5.80 4.49
C HIS A 60 8.90 -6.27 3.07
N ARG A 61 8.26 -7.35 2.59
CA ARG A 61 8.43 -7.83 1.21
C ARG A 61 7.96 -6.79 0.18
N GLN A 62 6.87 -6.09 0.46
CA GLN A 62 6.35 -5.02 -0.40
C GLN A 62 7.31 -3.81 -0.45
N GLN A 63 7.88 -3.41 0.69
CA GLN A 63 8.77 -2.25 0.77
C GLN A 63 10.15 -2.50 0.14
N ARG A 64 10.57 -3.74 -0.06
CA ARG A 64 11.92 -4.06 -0.60
C ARG A 64 12.21 -3.34 -1.92
N GLY A 65 11.29 -3.39 -2.89
CA GLY A 65 11.49 -2.71 -4.18
C GLY A 65 11.54 -1.18 -4.05
N VAL A 66 10.77 -0.62 -3.11
CA VAL A 66 10.79 0.83 -2.83
C VAL A 66 12.12 1.25 -2.17
N ARG A 67 12.67 0.42 -1.27
CA ARG A 67 13.98 0.64 -0.64
C ARG A 67 15.12 0.59 -1.66
N GLU A 68 15.09 -0.36 -2.60
CA GLU A 68 16.08 -0.48 -3.66
C GLU A 68 16.08 0.73 -4.61
N VAL A 69 14.92 1.36 -4.83
CA VAL A 69 14.85 2.65 -5.55
C VAL A 69 15.36 3.81 -4.69
N ALA A 70 15.00 3.84 -3.41
CA ALA A 70 15.47 4.87 -2.49
C ALA A 70 17.00 4.89 -2.37
N ALA A 71 17.62 3.72 -2.28
CA ALA A 71 19.07 3.56 -2.14
C ALA A 71 19.86 4.04 -3.36
N ARG A 72 19.27 3.99 -4.57
CA ARG A 72 19.90 4.48 -5.81
C ARG A 72 19.70 5.98 -6.06
N SER A 73 18.84 6.64 -5.28
CA SER A 73 18.57 8.06 -5.41
C SER A 73 19.56 8.87 -4.56
N PRO A 74 20.30 9.86 -5.12
CA PRO A 74 21.33 10.61 -4.39
C PRO A 74 20.85 11.31 -3.10
N GLY A 75 19.56 11.63 -3.01
CA GLY A 75 18.94 12.24 -1.82
C GLY A 75 17.88 11.35 -1.15
N GLY A 76 17.90 10.04 -1.41
CA GLY A 76 16.84 9.13 -0.98
C GLY A 76 15.48 9.39 -1.65
N LEU A 77 14.41 8.84 -1.08
CA LEU A 77 13.03 9.01 -1.55
C LEU A 77 12.43 10.35 -1.09
N SER A 78 12.96 11.44 -1.63
CA SER A 78 12.48 12.79 -1.29
C SER A 78 10.97 12.94 -1.53
N LYS A 79 10.33 13.85 -0.79
CA LYS A 79 8.91 14.19 -0.97
C LYS A 79 8.62 14.64 -2.42
N ARG A 80 9.60 15.22 -3.11
CA ARG A 80 9.53 15.61 -4.54
C ARG A 80 9.42 14.38 -5.45
N VAL A 81 10.30 13.39 -5.30
CA VAL A 81 10.27 12.13 -6.08
C VAL A 81 8.93 11.43 -5.92
N ARG A 82 8.46 11.26 -4.67
CA ARG A 82 7.15 10.64 -4.39
C ARG A 82 5.98 11.40 -4.98
N ARG A 83 6.00 12.73 -4.90
CA ARG A 83 4.94 13.56 -5.49
C ARG A 83 4.93 13.38 -7.01
N ALA A 84 6.10 13.48 -7.65
CA ALA A 84 6.27 13.28 -9.08
C ALA A 84 5.87 11.86 -9.54
N ALA A 85 6.13 10.83 -8.74
CA ALA A 85 5.72 9.46 -9.07
C ALA A 85 4.20 9.28 -9.07
N LEU A 86 3.45 10.00 -8.22
CA LEU A 86 2.02 9.75 -8.01
C LEU A 86 1.10 10.73 -8.74
N ARG A 87 1.54 11.97 -8.99
CA ARG A 87 0.71 13.06 -9.50
C ARG A 87 1.49 14.22 -10.11
N GLY A 88 0.76 15.12 -10.78
CA GLY A 88 1.28 16.36 -11.34
C GLY A 88 1.89 16.19 -12.72
N PRO A 89 2.42 17.27 -13.32
CA PRO A 89 3.16 17.21 -14.58
C PRO A 89 4.42 16.33 -14.46
N ALA A 90 5.00 15.93 -15.59
CA ALA A 90 6.30 15.25 -15.61
C ALA A 90 7.39 16.26 -15.22
N PRO A 91 8.33 15.93 -14.32
CA PRO A 91 9.43 16.84 -13.96
C PRO A 91 10.34 17.14 -15.15
N ALA A 92 10.76 18.41 -15.29
CA ALA A 92 11.74 18.82 -16.29
C ALA A 92 13.12 18.20 -16.00
N GLU A 93 13.55 18.23 -14.73
CA GLU A 93 14.81 17.64 -14.24
C GLU A 93 14.91 16.14 -14.56
N PRO A 94 15.88 15.70 -15.38
CA PRO A 94 16.01 14.30 -15.81
C PRO A 94 16.19 13.32 -14.64
N ALA A 95 17.07 13.64 -13.69
CA ALA A 95 17.33 12.79 -12.53
C ALA A 95 16.08 12.59 -11.64
N LEU A 96 15.29 13.66 -11.43
CA LEU A 96 14.05 13.58 -10.66
C LEU A 96 12.99 12.73 -11.39
N ARG A 97 12.90 12.86 -12.72
CA ARG A 97 11.99 12.08 -13.56
C ARG A 97 12.36 10.59 -13.55
N GLU A 98 13.64 10.27 -13.68
CA GLU A 98 14.14 8.90 -13.65
C GLU A 98 13.89 8.24 -12.29
N ALA A 99 14.20 8.93 -11.18
CA ALA A 99 13.90 8.43 -9.84
C ALA A 99 12.40 8.21 -9.62
N ALA A 100 11.55 9.12 -10.11
CA ALA A 100 10.10 8.97 -10.05
C ALA A 100 9.62 7.79 -10.89
N HIS A 101 10.16 7.59 -12.09
CA HIS A 101 9.85 6.47 -12.96
C HIS A 101 10.21 5.13 -12.30
N GLY A 102 11.43 5.02 -11.74
CA GLY A 102 11.86 3.84 -10.99
C GLY A 102 10.94 3.50 -9.83
N LEU A 103 10.46 4.51 -9.08
CA LEU A 103 9.50 4.30 -8.00
C LEU A 103 8.16 3.76 -8.51
N VAL A 104 7.65 4.29 -9.63
CA VAL A 104 6.41 3.81 -10.24
C VAL A 104 6.56 2.36 -10.71
N LEU A 105 7.69 2.00 -11.32
CA LEU A 105 7.95 0.62 -11.76
C LEU A 105 8.04 -0.37 -10.59
N ALA A 106 8.66 0.04 -9.48
CA ALA A 106 8.70 -0.78 -8.26
C ALA A 106 7.28 -1.04 -7.71
N GLN A 107 6.43 -0.01 -7.68
CA GLN A 107 5.02 -0.15 -7.28
C GLN A 107 4.22 -1.03 -8.24
N LEU A 108 4.42 -0.87 -9.55
CA LEU A 108 3.78 -1.72 -10.56
C LEU A 108 4.17 -3.17 -10.41
N THR A 109 5.45 -3.47 -10.21
CA THR A 109 5.94 -4.84 -9.97
C THR A 109 5.26 -5.48 -8.77
N GLN A 110 5.08 -4.71 -7.69
CA GLN A 110 4.37 -5.19 -6.51
C GLN A 110 2.90 -5.48 -6.81
N LEU A 111 2.19 -4.56 -7.48
CA LEU A 111 0.79 -4.77 -7.87
C LEU A 111 0.64 -5.92 -8.87
N ASP A 112 1.59 -6.12 -9.77
CA ASP A 112 1.57 -7.23 -10.72
C ASP A 112 1.72 -8.59 -10.01
N ARG A 113 2.52 -8.66 -8.94
CA ARG A 113 2.58 -9.86 -8.07
C ARG A 113 1.28 -10.06 -7.29
N GLN A 114 0.66 -8.99 -6.81
CA GLN A 114 -0.61 -9.02 -6.09
C GLN A 114 -1.81 -9.32 -6.98
N ARG A 115 -1.72 -9.05 -8.29
CA ARG A 115 -2.85 -9.21 -9.22
C ARG A 115 -3.46 -10.61 -9.21
N ARG A 116 -2.67 -11.66 -9.00
CA ARG A 116 -3.16 -13.06 -9.05
C ARG A 116 -3.95 -13.47 -7.81
N TRP A 117 -3.59 -12.98 -6.64
CA TRP A 117 -4.18 -13.43 -5.37
C TRP A 117 -4.92 -12.31 -4.61
N GLY A 118 -4.55 -11.06 -4.82
CA GLY A 118 -5.12 -9.89 -4.14
C GLY A 118 -6.63 -9.77 -4.33
N PRO A 119 -7.15 -9.74 -5.58
CA PRO A 119 -8.60 -9.69 -5.82
C PRO A 119 -9.35 -10.85 -5.18
N THR A 120 -8.80 -12.07 -5.24
CA THR A 120 -9.39 -13.26 -4.61
C THR A 120 -9.46 -13.10 -3.10
N VAL A 121 -8.37 -12.68 -2.45
CA VAL A 121 -8.35 -12.43 -1.01
C VAL A 121 -9.34 -11.33 -0.64
N PHE A 122 -9.41 -10.22 -1.37
CA PHE A 122 -10.38 -9.16 -1.11
C PHE A 122 -11.83 -9.61 -1.29
N ALA A 123 -12.12 -10.43 -2.31
CA ALA A 123 -13.44 -10.98 -2.53
C ALA A 123 -13.84 -11.96 -1.40
N LEU A 124 -12.92 -12.82 -0.96
CA LEU A 124 -13.14 -13.73 0.17
C LEU A 124 -13.42 -12.96 1.47
N VAL A 125 -12.64 -11.92 1.76
CA VAL A 125 -12.84 -11.08 2.94
C VAL A 125 -14.13 -10.26 2.84
N ALA A 126 -14.50 -9.80 1.65
CA ALA A 126 -15.79 -9.15 1.42
C ALA A 126 -16.96 -10.11 1.65
N ALA A 127 -16.88 -11.35 1.14
CA ALA A 127 -17.89 -12.38 1.38
C ALA A 127 -18.03 -12.73 2.86
N LEU A 128 -16.91 -12.87 3.58
CA LEU A 128 -16.91 -13.05 5.04
C LEU A 128 -17.57 -11.86 5.74
N SER A 129 -17.31 -10.64 5.29
CA SER A 129 -17.93 -9.42 5.84
C SER A 129 -19.44 -9.39 5.58
N VAL A 130 -19.92 -9.87 4.42
CA VAL A 130 -21.36 -10.01 4.15
C VAL A 130 -21.98 -11.03 5.10
N PHE A 131 -21.33 -12.17 5.30
CA PHE A 131 -21.80 -13.18 6.25
C PHE A 131 -21.95 -12.58 7.67
N LEU A 132 -20.91 -11.90 8.16
CA LEU A 132 -20.93 -11.23 9.47
C LEU A 132 -21.97 -10.09 9.54
N ALA A 133 -22.21 -9.39 8.43
CA ALA A 133 -23.25 -8.35 8.37
C ALA A 133 -24.66 -8.91 8.56
N VAL A 134 -24.89 -10.14 8.11
CA VAL A 134 -26.19 -10.83 8.21
C VAL A 134 -26.34 -11.53 9.56
N THR A 135 -25.27 -12.11 10.12
CA THR A 135 -25.36 -12.95 11.33
C THR A 135 -25.06 -12.23 12.63
N ASP A 136 -24.25 -11.16 12.60
CA ASP A 136 -23.71 -10.52 13.79
C ASP A 136 -24.16 -9.06 13.89
N SER A 137 -23.78 -8.21 12.91
CA SER A 137 -24.13 -6.79 13.00
C SER A 137 -24.08 -6.00 11.70
N PRO A 138 -25.03 -5.08 11.43
CA PRO A 138 -25.10 -4.33 10.16
C PRO A 138 -23.90 -3.43 9.84
N TRP A 139 -23.09 -3.02 10.83
CA TRP A 139 -21.94 -2.15 10.55
C TRP A 139 -20.91 -2.82 9.63
N TRP A 140 -20.87 -4.15 9.57
CA TRP A 140 -20.01 -4.91 8.66
C TRP A 140 -20.24 -4.58 7.18
N TRP A 141 -21.39 -3.99 6.82
CA TRP A 141 -21.61 -3.43 5.48
C TRP A 141 -20.58 -2.38 5.08
N LEU A 142 -20.02 -1.62 6.03
CA LEU A 142 -18.92 -0.71 5.77
C LEU A 142 -17.66 -1.46 5.31
N ALA A 143 -17.34 -2.58 5.96
CA ALA A 143 -16.23 -3.44 5.57
C ALA A 143 -16.48 -4.04 4.18
N VAL A 144 -17.70 -4.51 3.88
CA VAL A 144 -18.07 -4.98 2.54
C VAL A 144 -17.77 -3.92 1.49
N GLY A 145 -18.22 -2.68 1.69
CA GLY A 145 -17.94 -1.56 0.80
C GLY A 145 -16.44 -1.31 0.62
N ALA A 146 -15.68 -1.29 1.72
CA ALA A 146 -14.24 -1.06 1.69
C ALA A 146 -13.47 -2.17 0.94
N TRP A 147 -13.76 -3.44 1.21
CA TRP A 147 -13.09 -4.57 0.58
C TRP A 147 -13.45 -4.71 -0.89
N THR A 148 -14.71 -4.43 -1.23
CA THR A 148 -15.19 -4.39 -2.62
C THR A 148 -14.49 -3.26 -3.39
N ALA A 149 -14.42 -2.06 -2.81
CA ALA A 149 -13.69 -0.95 -3.38
C ALA A 149 -12.19 -1.25 -3.56
N ALA A 150 -11.57 -1.98 -2.62
CA ALA A 150 -10.17 -2.42 -2.77
C ALA A 150 -10.00 -3.43 -3.92
N ALA A 151 -10.91 -4.39 -4.06
CA ALA A 151 -10.90 -5.38 -5.14
C ALA A 151 -10.98 -4.71 -6.52
N PHE A 152 -11.90 -3.75 -6.70
CA PHE A 152 -12.06 -3.00 -7.96
C PHE A 152 -11.03 -1.87 -8.13
N GLY A 153 -10.52 -1.31 -7.03
CA GLY A 153 -9.51 -0.26 -7.04
C GLY A 153 -8.15 -0.77 -7.51
N HIS A 154 -7.84 -2.05 -7.28
CA HIS A 154 -6.58 -2.67 -7.67
C HIS A 154 -6.30 -2.59 -9.19
N PRO A 155 -7.19 -3.02 -10.12
CA PRO A 155 -6.97 -2.87 -11.55
C PRO A 155 -6.92 -1.40 -11.99
N TRP A 156 -7.71 -0.52 -11.38
CA TRP A 156 -7.68 0.92 -11.67
C TRP A 156 -6.33 1.55 -11.30
N LEU A 157 -5.83 1.29 -10.10
CA LEU A 157 -4.54 1.79 -9.62
C LEU A 157 -3.39 1.32 -10.52
N ARG A 158 -3.42 0.06 -10.93
CA ARG A 158 -2.44 -0.51 -11.87
C ARG A 158 -2.48 0.20 -13.24
N ARG A 159 -3.66 0.41 -13.81
CA ARG A 159 -3.81 1.16 -15.08
C ARG A 159 -3.29 2.59 -14.94
N ARG A 160 -3.61 3.26 -13.82
CA ARG A 160 -3.13 4.61 -13.52
C ARG A 160 -1.61 4.68 -13.42
N LEU A 161 -0.97 3.75 -12.71
CA LEU A 161 0.48 3.71 -12.58
C LEU A 161 1.18 3.39 -13.91
N ARG A 162 0.60 2.54 -14.77
CA ARG A 162 1.14 2.29 -16.11
C ARG A 162 1.13 3.54 -16.98
N ARG A 163 0.01 4.27 -16.98
CA ARG A 163 -0.09 5.57 -17.66
C ARG A 163 0.95 6.54 -17.12
N ARG A 164 1.14 6.58 -15.80
CA ARG A 164 2.15 7.44 -15.18
C ARG A 164 3.58 7.04 -15.55
N ALA A 165 3.88 5.75 -15.61
CA ALA A 165 5.18 5.26 -16.08
C ALA A 165 5.46 5.69 -17.52
N ALA A 166 4.48 5.55 -18.42
CA ALA A 166 4.60 5.99 -19.81
C ALA A 166 4.88 7.50 -19.92
N LEU A 167 4.17 8.33 -19.14
CA LEU A 167 4.41 9.78 -19.10
C LEU A 167 5.80 10.15 -18.58
N LEU A 168 6.35 9.40 -17.62
CA LEU A 168 7.69 9.64 -17.08
C LEU A 168 8.80 9.09 -17.99
N ARG A 169 8.47 8.12 -18.86
CA ARG A 169 9.37 7.57 -19.88
C ARG A 169 9.48 8.47 -21.11
N ALA A 170 8.39 9.13 -21.50
CA ALA A 170 8.37 10.02 -22.67
C ALA A 170 9.39 11.16 -22.49
N HIS A 171 10.42 11.15 -23.32
CA HIS A 171 11.45 12.17 -23.41
C HIS A 171 10.98 13.16 -24.49
N PRO A 172 10.66 14.43 -24.16
CA PRO A 172 10.87 15.49 -25.12
C PRO A 172 12.38 15.71 -25.15
N GLY A 173 13.08 14.95 -25.97
CA GLY A 173 14.44 15.31 -26.33
C GLY A 173 14.38 16.58 -27.18
N PRO A 174 15.37 17.48 -27.11
CA PRO A 174 15.45 18.67 -27.97
C PRO A 174 15.66 18.37 -29.47
N GLU A 175 15.32 17.17 -29.95
CA GLU A 175 15.72 16.67 -31.27
C GLU A 175 14.76 17.01 -32.43
N THR A 176 13.79 17.91 -32.24
CA THR A 176 12.91 18.35 -33.36
C THR A 176 13.09 19.80 -33.81
N GLU A 177 14.08 20.54 -33.32
CA GLU A 177 14.33 21.92 -33.80
C GLU A 177 15.56 22.09 -34.71
N VAL A 178 16.37 21.05 -34.96
CA VAL A 178 17.57 21.18 -35.83
C VAL A 178 17.28 20.90 -37.32
N GLY A 179 16.03 20.59 -37.70
CA GLY A 179 15.71 20.12 -39.06
C GLY A 179 14.94 21.07 -39.99
N ALA A 180 14.59 22.30 -39.57
CA ALA A 180 13.74 23.21 -40.36
C ALA A 180 14.50 24.43 -40.91
N SER A 181 15.75 24.23 -41.30
CA SER A 181 16.57 25.22 -42.03
C SER A 181 17.29 24.54 -43.19
N ALA A 182 16.56 24.24 -44.26
CA ALA A 182 17.12 23.96 -45.59
C ALA A 182 16.17 24.50 -46.65
#